data_AF-A0A416P8M4-F1
#
_entry.id   AF-A0A416P8M4-F1
#
_cell.length_a   1.000
_cell.length_b   1.000
_cell.length_c   1.000
_cell.angle_alpha   90.00
_cell.angle_beta   90.00
_cell.angle_gamma   90.00
#
_symmetry.space_group_name_H-M   'P 1'
#
loop_
_entity.id
_entity.type
_entity.pdbx_description
1 polymer ?
#
loop_
_entity_poly.entity_id
_entity_poly.type
_entity_poly.pdbx_seq_one_letter_code
_entity_poly.pdbx_strand_id
1 'polypeptide(L)'
;MKIDLVKIKLSQCNKYKYKPIKWCCDEMKNNPMTLFTNDDLTRIEGWDYQGHPQMCLNFDYVEDYEDDYEIIKNYPIKYCPWCGEKIDINVVDELDMISRERKIFNELEKLHEKRNKSDSISERTRLSKKEELLRDEIDKMYDLDEWTGENM
;
A
#
# COMPACT_ATOMS: atom_id res chain seq x y z
N MET A 1 1.94 20.91 -4.44
CA MET A 1 2.56 19.60 -4.49
C MET A 1 1.68 18.69 -5.30
N LYS A 2 2.25 18.05 -6.32
CA LYS A 2 1.55 17.09 -7.17
C LYS A 2 2.03 15.69 -6.83
N ILE A 3 1.11 14.78 -6.54
CA ILE A 3 1.37 13.36 -6.29
C ILE A 3 0.68 12.57 -7.39
N ASP A 4 1.49 11.86 -8.17
CA ASP A 4 1.00 11.05 -9.29
C ASP A 4 0.94 9.59 -8.88
N LEU A 5 -0.21 8.98 -9.06
CA LEU A 5 -0.50 7.59 -8.73
C LEU A 5 -0.53 6.71 -9.99
N VAL A 6 -0.02 5.50 -9.86
CA VAL A 6 -0.24 4.39 -10.78
C VAL A 6 -1.23 3.44 -10.12
N LYS A 7 -2.37 3.23 -10.76
CA LYS A 7 -3.40 2.32 -10.25
C LYS A 7 -3.08 0.90 -10.67
N ILE A 8 -3.02 -0.01 -9.70
CA ILE A 8 -2.79 -1.44 -9.91
C ILE A 8 -4.14 -2.15 -9.84
N LYS A 9 -4.58 -2.71 -10.97
CA LYS A 9 -5.81 -3.52 -11.05
C LYS A 9 -5.50 -4.96 -10.67
N LEU A 10 -6.18 -5.44 -9.64
CA LEU A 10 -6.11 -6.80 -9.14
C LEU A 10 -7.50 -7.44 -9.21
N SER A 11 -7.57 -8.75 -9.05
CA SER A 11 -8.81 -9.50 -9.28
C SER A 11 -9.96 -9.08 -8.37
N GLN A 12 -9.67 -8.65 -7.14
CA GLN A 12 -10.68 -8.30 -6.14
C GLN A 12 -10.70 -6.81 -5.75
N CYS A 13 -9.65 -6.06 -6.08
CA CYS A 13 -9.54 -4.66 -5.66
C CYS A 13 -8.63 -3.85 -6.58
N ASN A 14 -8.61 -2.53 -6.36
CA ASN A 14 -7.61 -1.65 -6.93
C ASN A 14 -6.64 -1.23 -5.83
N LYS A 15 -5.35 -1.26 -6.14
CA LYS A 15 -4.27 -0.77 -5.30
C LYS A 15 -3.55 0.35 -6.01
N TYR A 16 -2.65 1.03 -5.31
CA TYR A 16 -1.99 2.22 -5.85
C TYR A 16 -0.52 2.23 -5.46
N LYS A 17 0.30 2.64 -6.41
CA LYS A 17 1.70 3.04 -6.20
C LYS A 17 1.83 4.52 -6.47
N TYR A 18 2.77 5.19 -5.81
CA TYR A 18 3.01 6.61 -6.04
C TYR A 18 4.32 6.83 -6.80
N LYS A 19 4.33 7.71 -7.78
CA LYS A 19 5.59 8.19 -8.36
C LYS A 19 6.37 8.99 -7.30
N PRO A 20 7.71 9.10 -7.44
CA PRO A 20 8.53 9.83 -6.47
C PRO A 20 7.95 11.19 -6.11
N ILE A 21 7.69 11.41 -4.82
CA ILE A 21 7.02 12.62 -4.33
C ILE A 21 8.02 13.77 -4.29
N LYS A 22 7.72 14.84 -5.03
CA LYS A 22 8.42 16.12 -4.89
C LYS A 22 7.74 16.94 -3.79
N TRP A 23 8.31 16.89 -2.60
CA TRP A 23 7.85 17.63 -1.44
C TRP A 23 7.93 19.15 -1.63
N CYS A 24 6.95 19.86 -1.07
CA CYS A 24 6.87 21.32 -1.13
C CYS A 24 7.85 22.03 -0.16
N CYS A 25 8.16 21.39 0.97
CA CYS A 25 9.07 21.91 1.98
C CYS A 25 9.62 20.78 2.86
N ASP A 26 10.72 21.06 3.56
CA ASP A 26 11.38 20.09 4.43
C ASP A 26 10.58 19.80 5.70
N GLU A 27 9.81 20.76 6.20
CA GLU A 27 8.93 20.56 7.35
C GLU A 27 7.91 19.47 7.05
N MET A 28 7.26 19.50 5.90
CA MET A 28 6.28 18.48 5.52
C MET A 28 6.95 17.12 5.29
N LYS A 29 8.09 17.10 4.60
CA LYS A 29 8.81 15.86 4.27
C LYS A 29 9.30 15.13 5.52
N ASN A 30 9.80 15.87 6.51
CA ASN A 30 10.46 15.29 7.68
C ASN A 30 9.55 15.25 8.91
N ASN A 31 8.31 15.72 8.83
CA ASN A 31 7.39 15.68 9.96
C ASN A 31 6.88 14.25 10.19
N PRO A 32 7.06 13.68 11.40
CA PRO A 32 6.68 12.30 11.69
C PRO A 32 5.17 12.04 11.63
N MET A 33 4.34 13.08 11.76
CA MET A 33 2.89 12.98 11.64
C MET A 33 2.42 13.07 10.17
N THR A 34 3.29 13.41 9.23
CA THR A 34 2.89 13.47 7.81
C THR A 34 2.97 12.08 7.21
N LEU A 35 1.82 11.55 6.77
CA LEU A 35 1.70 10.21 6.23
C LEU A 35 0.93 10.21 4.91
N PHE A 36 1.42 9.45 3.93
CA PHE A 36 0.69 9.18 2.70
C PHE A 36 0.06 7.79 2.78
N THR A 37 -1.26 7.71 2.91
CA THR A 37 -1.96 6.44 3.18
C THR A 37 -3.41 6.45 2.68
N ASN A 38 -3.98 5.27 2.45
CA ASN A 38 -5.42 5.05 2.26
C ASN A 38 -6.08 4.29 3.41
N ASP A 39 -5.34 4.02 4.49
CA ASP A 39 -5.81 3.25 5.65
C ASP A 39 -6.28 4.19 6.78
N ASP A 40 -7.30 3.75 7.52
CA ASP A 40 -7.85 4.45 8.70
C ASP A 40 -8.09 5.96 8.50
N LEU A 41 -8.52 6.31 7.29
CA LEU A 41 -8.82 7.68 6.93
C LEU A 41 -10.03 8.18 7.74
N THR A 42 -9.81 9.24 8.51
CA THR A 42 -10.89 9.93 9.21
C THR A 42 -11.85 10.49 8.19
N ARG A 43 -13.14 10.12 8.31
CA ARG A 43 -14.21 10.59 7.42
C ARG A 43 -14.53 12.05 7.71
N ILE A 44 -14.39 12.88 6.69
CA ILE A 44 -14.67 14.31 6.69
C ILE A 44 -15.85 14.51 5.73
N GLU A 45 -16.89 15.20 6.20
CA GLU A 45 -18.07 15.49 5.39
C GLU A 45 -17.69 16.29 4.12
N GLY A 46 -18.21 15.86 2.98
CA GLY A 46 -17.90 16.48 1.67
C GLY A 46 -16.51 16.17 1.13
N TRP A 47 -15.75 15.27 1.77
CA TRP A 47 -14.50 14.76 1.23
C TRP A 47 -14.75 13.52 0.37
N ASP A 48 -14.26 13.55 -0.86
CA ASP A 48 -14.31 12.40 -1.77
C ASP A 48 -13.01 11.60 -1.63
N TYR A 49 -13.12 10.42 -1.04
CA TYR A 49 -11.97 9.57 -0.74
C TYR A 49 -11.52 8.73 -1.94
N GLN A 50 -12.39 8.53 -2.94
CA GLN A 50 -12.19 7.73 -4.17
C GLN A 50 -11.44 6.37 -4.01
N GLY A 51 -11.30 5.87 -2.78
CA GLY A 51 -10.49 4.71 -2.42
C GLY A 51 -8.99 4.85 -2.68
N HIS A 52 -8.48 6.02 -3.06
CA HIS A 52 -7.04 6.22 -3.32
C HIS A 52 -6.34 6.88 -2.12
N PRO A 53 -5.02 6.68 -1.97
CA PRO A 53 -4.24 7.28 -0.90
C PRO A 53 -4.36 8.80 -0.84
N GLN A 54 -4.35 9.31 0.38
CA GLN A 54 -4.41 10.72 0.73
C GLN A 54 -3.14 11.10 1.49
N MET A 55 -2.74 12.36 1.33
CA MET A 55 -1.78 12.95 2.25
C MET A 55 -2.51 13.33 3.53
N CYS A 56 -2.00 12.90 4.67
CA CYS A 56 -2.65 13.01 5.96
C CYS A 56 -1.72 13.60 7.02
N LEU A 57 -2.34 14.21 8.02
CA LEU A 57 -1.75 14.35 9.35
C LEU A 57 -2.28 13.21 10.22
N ASN A 58 -1.37 12.37 10.66
CA ASN A 58 -1.62 11.28 11.57
C ASN A 58 -1.61 11.81 13.02
N PHE A 59 -2.60 11.38 13.80
CA PHE A 59 -2.66 11.58 15.23
C PHE A 59 -2.91 10.24 15.89
N ASP A 60 -1.87 9.74 16.54
CA ASP A 60 -1.95 8.54 17.36
C ASP A 60 -2.24 8.98 18.79
N TYR A 61 -3.33 8.45 19.36
CA TYR A 61 -3.61 8.61 20.78
C TYR A 61 -4.17 7.30 21.33
N VAL A 62 -3.85 7.04 22.58
CA VAL A 62 -4.39 5.91 23.34
C VAL A 62 -5.69 6.40 23.99
N GLU A 63 -6.81 5.74 23.72
CA GLU A 63 -8.00 5.91 24.55
C GLU A 63 -7.80 5.09 25.84
N ASP A 64 -7.96 5.74 27.00
CA ASP A 64 -7.83 5.13 28.32
C ASP A 64 -9.15 4.39 28.66
N TYR A 65 -9.25 3.16 28.18
CA TYR A 65 -10.28 2.16 28.45
C TYR A 65 -9.63 0.86 28.91
N GLU A 66 -10.39 -0.06 29.52
CA GLU A 66 -9.88 -1.29 30.14
C GLU A 66 -8.99 -2.16 29.22
N ASP A 67 -9.11 -1.99 27.90
CA ASP A 67 -8.26 -2.63 26.89
C ASP A 67 -7.54 -1.55 26.06
N ASP A 68 -6.32 -1.13 26.42
CA ASP A 68 -5.51 -0.14 25.68
C ASP A 68 -5.31 -0.50 24.18
N TYR A 69 -6.24 -0.17 23.28
CA TYR A 69 -5.98 -0.15 21.83
C TYR A 69 -5.57 1.24 21.35
N GLU A 70 -4.49 1.27 20.58
CA GLU A 70 -4.01 2.46 19.87
C GLU A 70 -5.01 2.85 18.78
N ILE A 71 -5.52 4.07 18.86
CA ILE A 71 -6.43 4.60 17.84
C ILE A 71 -5.63 5.49 16.91
N ILE A 72 -5.39 4.97 15.71
CA ILE A 72 -4.72 5.68 14.62
C ILE A 72 -5.79 6.45 13.84
N LYS A 73 -5.69 7.79 13.82
CA LYS A 73 -6.55 8.63 12.99
C LYS A 73 -5.73 9.39 11.95
N ASN A 74 -5.95 9.03 10.68
CA ASN A 74 -5.31 9.72 9.56
C ASN A 74 -6.27 10.79 9.01
N TYR A 75 -5.95 12.07 9.23
CA TYR A 75 -6.76 13.19 8.75
C TYR A 75 -6.24 13.70 7.40
N PRO A 76 -6.98 13.52 6.30
CA PRO A 76 -6.57 14.01 4.99
C PRO A 76 -6.43 15.54 4.95
N ILE A 77 -5.43 16.02 4.21
CA ILE A 77 -5.15 17.45 4.02
C ILE A 77 -5.12 17.83 2.54
N LYS A 78 -5.67 19.00 2.18
CA LYS A 78 -5.64 19.55 0.81
C LYS A 78 -4.50 20.53 0.57
N TYR A 79 -3.85 21.00 1.64
CA TYR A 79 -2.80 22.00 1.59
C TYR A 79 -1.73 21.62 2.61
N CYS A 80 -0.47 21.90 2.28
CA CYS A 80 0.62 21.80 3.24
C CYS A 80 0.38 22.78 4.40
N PRO A 81 0.37 22.32 5.67
CA PRO A 81 0.10 23.19 6.80
C PRO A 81 1.26 24.15 7.12
N TRP A 82 2.45 23.94 6.52
CA TRP A 82 3.63 24.78 6.73
C TRP A 82 3.79 25.88 5.68
N CYS A 83 3.75 25.53 4.39
CA CYS A 83 3.99 26.49 3.31
C CYS A 83 2.72 26.87 2.53
N GLY A 84 1.58 26.26 2.82
CA GLY A 84 0.29 26.55 2.17
C GLY A 84 0.16 25.99 0.74
N GLU A 85 1.15 25.28 0.22
CA GLU A 85 1.08 24.72 -1.13
C GLU A 85 -0.05 23.69 -1.23
N LYS A 86 -0.91 23.82 -2.24
CA LYS A 86 -2.02 22.89 -2.50
C LYS A 86 -1.49 21.50 -2.82
N ILE A 87 -2.15 20.46 -2.32
CA ILE A 87 -1.84 19.05 -2.59
C ILE A 87 -2.84 18.54 -3.62
N ASP A 88 -2.33 18.19 -4.80
CA ASP A 88 -3.12 17.62 -5.89
C ASP A 88 -2.67 16.16 -6.11
N ILE A 89 -3.59 15.22 -5.91
CA ILE A 89 -3.36 13.78 -6.09
C ILE A 89 -4.08 13.35 -7.35
N ASN A 90 -3.38 12.69 -8.28
CA ASN A 90 -3.94 12.31 -9.57
C ASN A 90 -3.56 10.88 -9.92
N VAL A 91 -4.51 10.09 -10.39
CA VAL A 91 -4.20 8.81 -11.05
C VAL A 91 -3.81 9.11 -12.49
N VAL A 92 -2.54 8.89 -12.83
CA VAL A 92 -1.98 9.23 -14.14
C VAL A 92 -1.74 8.02 -15.04
N ASP A 93 -1.78 6.82 -14.45
CA ASP A 93 -1.54 5.57 -15.17
C ASP A 93 -2.29 4.42 -14.50
N GLU A 94 -2.45 3.32 -15.24
CA GLU A 94 -3.13 2.12 -14.78
C GLU A 94 -2.44 0.87 -15.32
N LEU A 95 -2.13 -0.07 -14.43
CA LEU A 95 -1.52 -1.35 -14.76
C LEU A 95 -2.45 -2.50 -14.39
N ASP A 96 -2.78 -3.33 -15.38
CA ASP A 96 -3.57 -4.55 -15.18
C ASP A 96 -2.70 -5.74 -14.77
N MET A 97 -2.82 -6.15 -13.51
CA MET A 97 -2.05 -7.26 -12.95
C MET A 97 -2.87 -8.54 -12.75
N ILE A 98 -4.15 -8.56 -13.11
CA ILE A 98 -5.07 -9.68 -12.82
C ILE A 98 -4.53 -11.00 -13.37
N SER A 99 -3.95 -10.96 -14.58
CA SER A 99 -3.42 -12.17 -15.22
C SER A 99 -2.14 -12.69 -14.54
N ARG A 100 -1.27 -11.80 -14.03
CA ARG A 100 -0.04 -12.17 -13.31
C ARG A 100 -0.37 -12.67 -11.91
N GLU A 101 -1.23 -11.96 -11.19
CA GLU A 101 -1.75 -12.37 -9.88
C GLU A 101 -2.34 -13.79 -9.94
N ARG A 102 -3.20 -14.06 -10.93
CA ARG A 102 -3.78 -15.40 -11.13
C ARG A 102 -2.71 -16.47 -11.38
N LYS A 103 -1.66 -16.17 -12.15
CA LYS A 103 -0.56 -17.11 -12.38
C LYS A 103 0.16 -17.44 -11.09
N ILE A 104 0.45 -16.43 -10.26
CA ILE A 104 1.11 -16.62 -8.96
C ILE A 104 0.25 -17.51 -8.05
N PHE A 105 -1.05 -17.24 -7.93
CA PHE A 105 -1.94 -18.08 -7.11
C PHE A 105 -1.99 -19.53 -7.59
N ASN A 106 -2.06 -19.76 -8.91
CA ASN A 106 -2.00 -21.11 -9.47
C ASN A 106 -0.66 -21.82 -9.21
N GLU A 107 0.45 -21.07 -9.17
CA GLU A 107 1.77 -21.63 -8.83
C GLU A 107 1.87 -21.97 -7.34
N LEU A 108 1.37 -21.10 -6.45
CA LEU A 108 1.29 -21.34 -5.01
C LEU A 108 0.50 -22.62 -4.70
N GLU A 109 -0.66 -22.82 -5.34
CA GLU A 109 -1.46 -24.03 -5.19
C GLU A 109 -0.66 -25.29 -5.56
N LYS A 110 0.01 -25.27 -6.72
CA LYS A 110 0.88 -26.40 -7.16
C LYS A 110 2.05 -26.64 -6.21
N LEU A 111 2.65 -25.58 -5.64
CA LEU A 111 3.73 -25.72 -4.66
C LEU A 111 3.23 -26.36 -3.36
N HIS A 112 2.06 -25.95 -2.88
CA HIS A 112 1.43 -26.52 -1.68
C HIS A 112 1.11 -28.00 -1.88
N GLU A 113 0.51 -28.38 -3.02
CA GLU A 113 0.25 -29.78 -3.33
C GLU A 113 1.53 -30.64 -3.34
N LYS A 114 2.61 -30.13 -3.95
CA LYS A 114 3.91 -30.83 -3.98
C LYS A 114 4.52 -30.95 -2.60
N ARG A 115 4.47 -29.89 -1.79
CA ARG A 115 5.03 -29.86 -0.44
C ARG A 115 4.32 -30.88 0.46
N ASN A 116 2.99 -30.96 0.37
CA ASN A 116 2.17 -31.88 1.17
C ASN A 116 2.43 -33.36 0.85
N LYS A 117 2.85 -33.66 -0.38
CA LYS A 117 3.20 -35.03 -0.84
C LYS A 117 4.66 -35.41 -0.62
N SER A 118 5.53 -34.45 -0.30
CA SER A 118 6.96 -34.69 -0.14
C SER A 118 7.29 -35.06 1.30
N ASP A 119 7.99 -36.16 1.53
CA ASP A 119 8.52 -36.54 2.86
C ASP A 119 9.96 -36.04 3.07
N SER A 120 10.57 -35.43 2.05
CA SER A 120 11.93 -34.90 2.12
C SER A 120 11.96 -33.49 2.72
N ILE A 121 12.67 -33.33 3.82
CA ILE A 121 12.88 -32.03 4.49
C ILE A 121 13.57 -31.04 3.53
N SER A 122 14.61 -31.47 2.80
CA SER A 122 15.34 -30.58 1.89
C SER A 122 14.47 -30.07 0.74
N GLU A 123 13.60 -30.93 0.22
CA GLU A 123 12.64 -30.55 -0.82
C GLU A 123 11.57 -29.61 -0.28
N ARG A 124 11.02 -29.87 0.92
CA ARG A 124 10.08 -28.95 1.58
C ARG A 124 10.70 -27.57 1.78
N THR A 125 11.94 -27.49 2.27
CA THR A 125 12.67 -26.22 2.44
C THR A 125 12.82 -25.47 1.12
N ARG A 126 13.17 -26.17 0.04
CA ARG A 126 13.29 -25.56 -1.30
C ARG A 126 11.95 -25.03 -1.82
N LEU A 127 10.86 -25.76 -1.59
CA LEU A 127 9.51 -25.33 -2.00
C LEU A 127 9.04 -24.13 -1.17
N SER A 128 9.30 -24.11 0.15
CA SER A 128 8.97 -22.96 1.00
C SER A 128 9.65 -21.67 0.56
N LYS A 129 10.94 -21.74 0.18
CA LYS A 129 11.65 -20.56 -0.36
C LYS A 129 11.02 -20.03 -1.66
N LYS A 130 10.48 -20.91 -2.50
CA LYS A 130 9.77 -20.48 -3.71
C LYS A 130 8.42 -19.84 -3.39
N GLU A 131 7.71 -20.41 -2.41
CA GLU A 131 6.47 -19.83 -1.91
C GLU A 131 6.69 -18.43 -1.33
N GLU A 132 7.75 -18.24 -0.54
CA GLU A 132 8.14 -16.94 0.03
C GLU A 132 8.31 -15.88 -1.08
N LEU A 133 9.11 -16.18 -2.12
CA LEU A 133 9.31 -15.27 -3.25
C LEU A 133 8.00 -14.90 -3.97
N LEU A 134 7.09 -15.86 -4.13
CA LEU A 134 5.78 -15.61 -4.76
C LEU A 134 4.86 -14.77 -3.86
N ARG A 135 4.95 -14.95 -2.54
CA ARG A 135 4.19 -14.14 -1.58
C ARG A 135 4.72 -12.71 -1.52
N ASP A 136 6.05 -12.54 -1.50
CA ASP A 136 6.67 -11.21 -1.58
C ASP A 136 6.25 -10.46 -2.85
N GLU A 137 6.08 -11.17 -3.98
CA GLU A 137 5.59 -10.58 -5.22
C GLU A 137 4.12 -10.14 -5.10
N ILE A 138 3.27 -10.92 -4.44
CA ILE A 138 1.88 -10.53 -4.15
C ILE A 138 1.85 -9.34 -3.21
N ASP A 139 2.61 -9.35 -2.12
CA ASP A 139 2.64 -8.26 -1.14
C ASP A 139 3.04 -6.95 -1.83
N LYS A 140 4.08 -6.98 -2.67
CA LYS A 140 4.44 -5.84 -3.53
C LYS A 140 3.30 -5.37 -4.44
N MET A 141 2.43 -6.23 -4.95
CA MET A 141 1.27 -5.76 -5.74
C MET A 141 0.24 -5.01 -4.89
N TYR A 142 0.14 -5.37 -3.60
CA TYR A 142 -0.89 -4.86 -2.69
C TYR A 142 -0.45 -3.66 -1.85
N ASP A 143 0.84 -3.52 -1.61
CA ASP A 143 1.43 -2.46 -0.78
C ASP A 143 1.30 -1.07 -1.43
N LEU A 144 1.22 -0.04 -0.59
CA LEU A 144 1.37 1.34 -1.03
C LEU A 144 2.85 1.75 -0.93
N ASP A 145 3.56 1.72 -2.06
CA ASP A 145 4.97 2.14 -2.13
C ASP A 145 5.28 2.96 -3.39
N GLU A 146 6.54 3.37 -3.50
CA GLU A 146 7.03 4.12 -4.64
C GLU A 146 7.07 3.25 -5.90
N TRP A 147 6.52 3.77 -7.00
CA TRP A 147 6.52 3.14 -8.30
C TRP A 147 7.94 3.07 -8.88
N THR A 148 8.49 1.85 -8.97
CA THR A 148 9.83 1.58 -9.53
C THR A 148 9.82 1.13 -11.00
N GLY A 149 8.64 0.94 -11.60
CA GLY A 149 8.45 0.53 -12.99
C GLY A 149 7.58 -0.73 -13.14
N GLU A 150 7.36 -1.16 -14.38
CA GLU A 150 6.44 -2.27 -14.71
C GLU A 150 6.89 -3.65 -14.22
N ASN A 151 8.18 -3.80 -13.90
CA ASN A 151 8.77 -5.05 -13.40
C ASN A 151 8.68 -5.17 -11.87
N MET A 152 7.61 -4.63 -11.29
CA MET A 152 7.27 -4.82 -9.88
C MET A 152 7.15 -6.31 -9.53
#